data_AF-A0A8X6LUU1-F1
#
_entry.id   AF-A0A8X6LUU1-F1
#
_cell.length_a   1.000
_cell.length_b   1.000
_cell.length_c   1.000
_cell.angle_alpha   90.00
_cell.angle_beta   90.00
_cell.angle_gamma   90.00
#
_symmetry.space_group_name_H-M   'P 1'
#
loop_
_entity.id
_entity.type
_entity.pdbx_description
1 polymer ?
#
loop_
_entity_poly.entity_id
_entity_poly.type
_entity_poly.pdbx_seq_one_letter_code
_entity_poly.pdbx_strand_id
1 'polypeptide(L)'
;MLTSLEKQCRVLSARKDYVTEMMEIENAIPSQTEDVTQQLEEEAANLDEKIKNLEDHNPIRLHIPKTTKFEIPPPQLNTTWSLFTNRLAQPDNRNFHTASTNQEVDSQVFNLTKDILSAHASASKPVYHTEQPYVQGELRHLFKERNRARKLWQLTRYPQHKTDYHRLQSIIRRKVFHYRQQA
;
A
#
# COMPACT_ATOMS: atom_id res chain seq x y z
N MET A 1 28.91 -56.18 71.32
CA MET A 1 28.62 -56.55 69.91
C MET A 1 27.12 -56.47 69.64
N LEU A 2 26.54 -55.25 69.59
CA LEU A 2 25.10 -55.03 69.33
C LEU A 2 24.83 -53.85 68.38
N THR A 3 25.84 -53.29 67.71
CA THR A 3 25.70 -52.05 66.92
C THR A 3 25.65 -52.25 65.41
N SER A 4 25.83 -53.49 64.92
CA SER A 4 25.84 -53.81 63.48
C SER A 4 24.52 -54.41 62.98
N LEU A 5 23.84 -55.25 63.79
CA LEU A 5 22.55 -55.84 63.42
C LEU A 5 21.42 -54.79 63.39
N GLU A 6 21.39 -53.87 64.36
CA GLU A 6 20.38 -52.81 64.42
C GLU A 6 20.48 -51.83 63.24
N LYS A 7 21.69 -51.60 62.71
CA LYS A 7 21.91 -50.76 61.52
C LYS A 7 21.44 -51.48 60.24
N GLN A 8 21.65 -52.79 60.13
CA GLN A 8 21.14 -53.57 58.99
C GLN A 8 19.61 -53.68 59.00
N CYS A 9 18.98 -53.82 60.18
CA CYS A 9 17.52 -53.85 60.30
C CYS A 9 16.86 -52.51 59.93
N ARG A 10 17.46 -51.36 60.28
CA ARG A 10 16.92 -50.03 59.88
C ARG A 10 17.01 -49.76 58.38
N VAL A 11 18.10 -50.18 57.74
CA VAL A 11 18.28 -49.99 56.29
C VAL A 11 17.32 -50.87 55.47
N LEU A 12 17.04 -52.09 55.93
CA LEU A 12 16.07 -52.97 55.27
C LEU A 12 14.62 -52.53 55.48
N SER A 13 14.28 -51.92 56.61
CA SER A 13 12.95 -51.31 56.84
C SER A 13 12.73 -50.12 55.90
N ALA A 14 13.67 -49.17 55.87
CA ALA A 14 13.57 -47.99 55.01
C ALA A 14 13.51 -48.33 53.50
N ARG A 15 14.14 -49.43 53.08
CA ARG A 15 14.09 -49.89 51.69
C ARG A 15 12.79 -50.61 51.34
N LYS A 16 12.12 -51.24 52.30
CA LYS A 16 10.76 -51.79 52.12
C LYS A 16 9.74 -50.65 52.01
N ASP A 17 9.86 -49.65 52.88
CA ASP A 17 8.96 -48.50 52.90
C ASP A 17 9.02 -47.72 51.56
N TYR A 18 10.21 -47.54 50.99
CA TYR A 18 10.38 -46.86 49.69
C TYR A 18 9.86 -47.68 48.50
N VAL A 19 9.92 -49.01 48.54
CA VAL A 19 9.42 -49.87 47.45
C VAL A 19 7.90 -49.97 47.50
N THR A 20 7.30 -49.98 48.68
CA THR A 20 5.84 -49.91 48.85
C THR A 20 5.30 -48.55 48.43
N GLU A 21 5.98 -47.45 48.77
CA GLU A 21 5.61 -46.09 48.37
C GLU A 21 5.73 -45.88 46.84
N MET A 22 6.73 -46.47 46.19
CA MET A 22 6.87 -46.43 44.72
C MET A 22 5.80 -47.26 43.99
N MET A 23 5.39 -48.41 44.55
CA MET A 23 4.30 -49.23 43.97
C MET A 23 2.92 -48.61 44.16
N GLU A 24 2.74 -47.77 45.18
CA GLU A 24 1.52 -46.98 45.41
C GLU A 24 1.44 -45.74 44.49
N ILE A 25 2.57 -45.15 44.11
CA ILE A 25 2.63 -44.01 43.18
C ILE A 25 2.34 -44.45 41.72
N GLU A 26 2.80 -45.62 41.28
CA GLU A 26 2.54 -46.11 39.91
C GLU A 26 1.09 -46.59 39.70
N ASN A 27 0.38 -47.01 40.76
CA ASN A 27 -1.02 -47.47 40.67
C ASN A 27 -2.06 -46.38 41.02
N ALA A 28 -1.62 -45.15 41.34
CA ALA A 28 -2.49 -44.02 41.69
C ALA A 28 -2.58 -42.92 40.62
N ILE A 29 -2.20 -43.21 39.37
CA ILE A 29 -2.48 -42.34 38.22
C ILE A 29 -3.45 -43.08 37.31
N PRO A 30 -4.76 -43.03 37.61
CA PRO A 30 -5.69 -42.62 36.56
C PRO A 30 -6.88 -41.82 37.12
N SER A 31 -7.03 -40.56 36.71
CA SER A 31 -8.31 -39.84 36.70
C SER A 31 -8.21 -38.42 36.11
N GLN A 32 -7.03 -37.79 36.13
CA GLN A 32 -6.90 -36.39 35.67
C GLN A 32 -6.36 -36.25 34.24
N THR A 33 -5.75 -37.30 33.68
CA THR A 33 -5.24 -37.28 32.31
C THR A 33 -6.34 -37.49 31.27
N GLU A 34 -7.34 -38.31 31.57
CA GLU A 34 -8.48 -38.57 30.67
C GLU A 34 -9.34 -37.32 30.47
N ASP A 35 -9.56 -36.56 31.55
CA ASP A 35 -10.37 -35.33 31.55
C ASP A 35 -9.68 -34.21 30.76
N VAL A 36 -8.36 -34.10 30.86
CA VAL A 36 -7.56 -33.14 30.06
C VAL A 36 -7.49 -33.57 28.59
N THR A 37 -7.36 -34.87 28.31
CA THR A 37 -7.37 -35.35 26.91
C THR A 37 -8.73 -35.17 26.24
N GLN A 38 -9.83 -35.40 26.97
CA GLN A 38 -11.20 -35.17 26.45
C GLN A 38 -11.45 -33.67 26.22
N GLN A 39 -11.02 -32.80 27.13
CA GLN A 39 -11.11 -31.34 26.93
C GLN A 39 -10.29 -30.85 25.73
N LEU A 40 -9.09 -31.40 25.52
CA LEU A 40 -8.26 -31.06 24.36
C LEU A 40 -8.83 -31.60 23.04
N GLU A 41 -9.46 -32.78 23.05
CA GLU A 41 -10.13 -33.35 21.88
C GLU A 41 -11.41 -32.58 21.52
N GLU A 42 -12.19 -32.14 22.51
CA GLU A 42 -13.34 -31.25 22.29
C GLU A 42 -12.92 -29.87 21.79
N GLU A 43 -11.83 -29.30 22.30
CA GLU A 43 -11.29 -28.03 21.83
C GLU A 43 -10.75 -28.13 20.39
N ALA A 44 -10.10 -29.25 20.05
CA ALA A 44 -9.66 -29.54 18.69
C ALA A 44 -10.83 -29.73 17.72
N ALA A 45 -11.88 -30.47 18.11
CA ALA A 45 -13.08 -30.66 17.30
C ALA A 45 -13.85 -29.34 17.08
N ASN A 46 -13.90 -28.49 18.10
CA ASN A 46 -14.53 -27.16 18.02
C ASN A 46 -13.70 -26.20 17.15
N LEU A 47 -12.37 -26.29 17.21
CA LEU A 47 -11.47 -25.57 16.30
C LEU A 47 -11.63 -26.04 14.86
N ASP A 48 -11.77 -27.35 14.61
CA ASP A 48 -11.98 -27.91 13.28
C ASP A 48 -13.35 -27.52 12.70
N GLU A 49 -14.40 -27.50 13.52
CA GLU A 49 -15.72 -27.00 13.12
C GLU A 49 -15.67 -25.48 12.83
N LYS A 50 -14.91 -24.73 13.63
CA LYS A 50 -14.69 -23.29 13.43
C LYS A 50 -13.85 -22.99 12.20
N ILE A 51 -12.86 -23.82 11.87
CA ILE A 51 -12.06 -23.73 10.64
C ILE A 51 -12.93 -24.06 9.42
N LYS A 52 -13.74 -25.12 9.50
CA LYS A 52 -14.68 -25.50 8.43
C LYS A 52 -15.71 -24.40 8.14
N ASN A 53 -16.19 -23.69 9.16
CA ASN A 53 -17.09 -22.54 9.00
C ASN A 53 -16.36 -21.27 8.50
N LEU A 54 -15.03 -21.18 8.62
CA LEU A 54 -14.22 -20.12 8.01
C LEU A 54 -13.85 -20.42 6.54
N GLU A 55 -14.02 -21.67 6.10
CA GLU A 55 -13.85 -22.13 4.71
C GLU A 55 -15.10 -21.93 3.84
N ASP A 56 -16.11 -21.18 4.30
CA ASP A 56 -17.27 -20.70 3.51
C ASP A 56 -16.88 -19.74 2.35
N HIS A 57 -15.59 -19.67 2.02
CA HIS A 57 -15.03 -18.90 0.93
C HIS A 57 -14.37 -19.81 -0.09
N ASN A 58 -15.09 -20.12 -1.17
CA ASN A 58 -14.53 -20.76 -2.35
C ASN A 58 -13.50 -19.80 -3.00
N PRO A 59 -12.20 -20.12 -3.02
CA PRO A 59 -11.21 -19.21 -3.58
C PRO A 59 -11.38 -19.10 -5.10
N ILE A 60 -11.77 -17.90 -5.56
CA ILE A 60 -11.85 -17.61 -6.99
C ILE A 60 -10.42 -17.52 -7.55
N ARG A 61 -10.03 -18.52 -8.34
CA ARG A 61 -8.76 -18.51 -9.08
C ARG A 61 -8.96 -17.81 -10.43
N LEU A 62 -8.47 -16.57 -10.52
CA LEU A 62 -8.43 -15.83 -11.78
C LEU A 62 -7.19 -16.24 -12.58
N HIS A 63 -7.40 -16.80 -13.77
CA HIS A 63 -6.32 -17.08 -14.72
C HIS A 63 -6.17 -15.89 -15.67
N ILE A 64 -5.21 -15.00 -15.39
CA ILE A 64 -4.88 -13.90 -16.30
C ILE A 64 -3.82 -14.42 -17.27
N PRO A 65 -4.13 -14.57 -18.57
CA PRO A 65 -3.16 -15.04 -19.54
C PRO A 65 -2.00 -14.05 -19.64
N LYS A 66 -0.76 -14.56 -19.60
CA LYS A 66 0.48 -13.74 -19.71
C LYS A 66 0.59 -12.96 -21.03
N THR A 67 -0.26 -13.29 -22.01
CA THR A 67 -0.30 -12.67 -23.34
C THR A 67 -1.20 -11.44 -23.42
N THR A 68 -1.91 -11.08 -22.34
CA THR A 68 -2.67 -9.83 -22.30
C THR A 68 -1.71 -8.66 -22.37
N LYS A 69 -1.54 -8.10 -23.58
CA LYS A 69 -0.85 -6.83 -23.78
C LYS A 69 -1.71 -5.78 -23.09
N PHE A 70 -1.27 -5.28 -21.94
CA PHE A 70 -1.81 -4.06 -21.39
C PHE A 70 -1.50 -2.96 -22.40
N GLU A 71 -2.54 -2.40 -23.03
CA GLU A 71 -2.38 -1.16 -23.77
C GLU A 71 -1.92 -0.12 -22.75
N ILE A 72 -0.65 0.27 -22.84
CA ILE A 72 -0.14 1.38 -22.06
C ILE A 72 -0.94 2.59 -22.56
N PRO A 73 -1.78 3.23 -21.72
CA PRO A 73 -2.52 4.39 -22.15
C PRO A 73 -1.54 5.42 -22.70
N PRO A 74 -1.90 6.13 -23.80
CA PRO A 74 -0.99 7.08 -24.41
C PRO A 74 -0.49 8.07 -23.35
N PRO A 75 0.81 8.42 -23.37
CA PRO A 75 1.38 9.29 -22.36
C PRO A 75 0.62 10.61 -22.33
N GLN A 76 0.33 11.10 -21.14
CA GLN A 76 -0.29 12.42 -20.99
C GLN A 76 0.63 13.46 -21.61
N LEU A 77 0.10 14.28 -22.51
CA LEU A 77 0.87 15.35 -23.14
C LEU A 77 0.78 16.61 -22.28
N ASN A 78 1.91 17.25 -22.03
CA ASN A 78 1.95 18.61 -21.49
C ASN A 78 2.33 19.57 -22.60
N THR A 79 1.39 20.42 -22.98
CA THR A 79 1.55 21.39 -24.06
C THR A 79 1.97 22.73 -23.49
N THR A 80 3.11 23.24 -23.95
CA THR A 80 3.53 24.61 -23.63
C THR A 80 2.78 25.58 -24.53
N TRP A 81 1.69 26.17 -24.01
CA TRP A 81 0.79 27.04 -24.80
C TRP A 81 1.48 28.28 -25.41
N SER A 82 2.50 28.84 -24.76
CA SER A 82 3.28 29.95 -25.31
C SER A 82 4.12 29.56 -26.52
N LEU A 83 4.60 28.31 -26.58
CA LEU A 83 5.33 27.76 -27.72
C LEU A 83 4.35 27.42 -28.85
N PHE A 84 3.21 26.80 -28.52
CA PHE A 84 2.15 26.51 -29.46
C PHE A 84 1.65 27.78 -30.19
N THR A 85 1.35 28.83 -29.43
CA THR A 85 0.88 30.12 -29.98
C THR A 85 1.94 30.79 -30.83
N ASN A 86 3.22 30.77 -30.43
CA ASN A 86 4.32 31.26 -31.27
C ASN A 86 4.43 30.50 -32.60
N ARG A 87 4.24 29.18 -32.59
CA ARG A 87 4.29 28.35 -33.80
C ARG A 87 3.12 28.64 -34.73
N LEU A 88 1.92 28.86 -34.20
CA LEU A 88 0.75 29.26 -34.99
C LEU A 88 0.83 30.71 -35.51
N ALA A 89 1.53 31.59 -34.80
CA ALA A 89 1.66 33.00 -35.18
C ALA A 89 2.67 33.24 -36.31
N GLN A 90 3.34 32.19 -36.81
CA GLN A 90 4.29 32.35 -37.92
C GLN A 90 3.58 32.87 -39.18
N PRO A 91 4.20 33.83 -39.89
CA PRO A 91 3.56 34.53 -41.01
C PRO A 91 3.17 33.58 -42.16
N ASP A 92 3.89 32.47 -42.33
CA ASP A 92 3.61 31.47 -43.36
C ASP A 92 2.23 30.80 -43.19
N ASN A 93 1.71 30.71 -41.95
CA ASN A 93 0.41 30.08 -41.64
C ASN A 93 -0.78 31.04 -41.74
N ARG A 94 -0.57 32.33 -42.05
CA ARG A 94 -1.64 33.35 -42.08
C ARG A 94 -2.11 33.71 -43.48
N ASN A 95 -1.52 33.15 -44.52
CA ASN A 95 -1.86 33.50 -45.90
C ASN A 95 -3.11 32.73 -46.37
N PHE A 96 -4.25 33.05 -45.77
CA PHE A 96 -5.55 32.73 -46.36
C PHE A 96 -5.73 33.64 -47.57
N HIS A 97 -5.48 33.11 -48.76
CA HIS A 97 -5.86 33.77 -50.00
C HIS A 97 -7.37 33.63 -50.21
N THR A 98 -7.96 34.55 -50.96
CA THR A 98 -9.38 34.50 -51.29
C THR A 98 -9.65 33.26 -52.12
N ALA A 99 -10.32 32.26 -51.54
CA ALA A 99 -10.71 31.05 -52.25
C ALA A 99 -11.91 31.37 -53.15
N SER A 100 -11.80 31.02 -54.43
CA SER A 100 -12.89 31.19 -55.41
C SER A 100 -13.62 29.87 -55.66
N THR A 101 -13.00 28.73 -55.32
CA THR A 101 -13.55 27.38 -55.54
C THR A 101 -13.71 26.62 -54.23
N ASN A 102 -14.73 25.76 -54.11
CA ASN A 102 -14.92 24.91 -52.92
C ASN A 102 -13.70 24.01 -52.63
N GLN A 103 -13.01 23.51 -53.67
CA GLN A 103 -11.77 22.73 -53.49
C GLN A 103 -10.63 23.54 -52.87
N GLU A 104 -10.54 24.83 -53.14
CA GLU A 104 -9.53 25.70 -52.54
C GLU A 104 -9.85 25.92 -51.06
N VAL A 105 -11.13 26.07 -50.71
CA VAL A 105 -11.59 26.12 -49.31
C VAL A 105 -11.19 24.84 -48.57
N ASP A 106 -11.50 23.67 -49.12
CA ASP A 106 -11.15 22.38 -48.51
C ASP A 106 -9.64 22.23 -48.33
N SER A 107 -8.86 22.67 -49.32
CA SER A 107 -7.39 22.64 -49.28
C SER A 107 -6.84 23.56 -48.19
N GLN A 108 -7.42 24.75 -48.03
CA GLN A 108 -7.04 25.69 -46.96
C GLN A 108 -7.39 25.15 -45.58
N VAL A 109 -8.57 24.55 -45.41
CA VAL A 109 -8.98 23.91 -44.14
C VAL A 109 -8.05 22.75 -43.80
N PHE A 110 -7.69 21.93 -44.79
CA PHE A 110 -6.76 20.82 -44.61
C PHE A 110 -5.38 21.31 -44.15
N ASN A 111 -4.84 22.34 -44.81
CA ASN A 111 -3.54 22.91 -44.44
C ASN A 111 -3.56 23.52 -43.04
N LEU A 112 -4.60 24.30 -42.70
CA LEU A 112 -4.77 24.84 -41.34
C LEU A 112 -4.81 23.72 -40.29
N THR A 113 -5.54 22.64 -40.58
CA THR A 113 -5.64 21.49 -39.67
C THR A 113 -4.27 20.84 -39.46
N LYS A 114 -3.50 20.66 -40.55
CA LYS A 114 -2.14 20.12 -40.50
C LYS A 114 -1.20 21.03 -39.69
N ASP A 115 -1.31 22.33 -39.84
CA ASP A 115 -0.50 23.30 -39.10
C ASP A 115 -0.82 23.31 -37.61
N ILE A 116 -2.11 23.23 -37.24
CA ILE A 116 -2.54 23.09 -35.85
C ILE A 116 -1.99 21.79 -35.24
N LEU A 117 -2.11 20.68 -35.94
CA LEU A 117 -1.63 19.38 -35.46
C LEU A 117 -0.10 19.37 -35.31
N SER A 118 0.64 19.94 -36.24
CA SER A 118 2.11 20.01 -36.18
C SER A 118 2.61 20.97 -35.10
N ALA A 119 1.95 22.13 -34.93
CA ALA A 119 2.22 23.05 -33.83
C ALA A 119 1.93 22.40 -32.48
N HIS A 120 0.83 21.65 -32.38
CA HIS A 120 0.49 20.90 -31.18
C HIS A 120 1.53 19.82 -30.88
N ALA A 121 1.91 19.01 -31.86
CA ALA A 121 2.89 17.94 -31.69
C ALA A 121 4.27 18.48 -31.27
N SER A 122 4.70 19.62 -31.84
CA SER A 122 6.00 20.24 -31.51
C SER A 122 6.01 20.96 -30.15
N ALA A 123 4.87 21.49 -29.71
CA ALA A 123 4.74 22.15 -28.41
C ALA A 123 4.39 21.20 -27.26
N SER A 124 3.97 19.98 -27.59
CA SER A 124 3.62 18.93 -26.65
C SER A 124 4.83 18.07 -26.32
N LYS A 125 4.99 17.75 -25.04
CA LYS A 125 5.97 16.75 -24.59
C LYS A 125 5.25 15.65 -23.84
N PRO A 126 5.58 14.37 -24.08
CA PRO A 126 5.04 13.28 -23.28
C PRO A 126 5.51 13.45 -21.84
N VAL A 127 4.56 13.59 -20.93
CA VAL A 127 4.79 13.48 -19.50
C VAL A 127 4.65 12.03 -19.15
N TYR A 128 5.79 11.34 -19.18
CA TYR A 128 5.91 10.11 -18.42
C TYR A 128 5.64 10.46 -16.97
N HIS A 129 4.85 9.62 -16.29
CA HIS A 129 4.84 9.63 -14.84
C HIS A 129 6.23 9.15 -14.41
N THR A 130 7.24 10.02 -14.52
CA THR A 130 8.47 9.88 -13.75
C THR A 130 8.00 9.63 -12.34
N GLU A 131 8.34 8.46 -11.81
CA GLU A 131 8.11 8.08 -10.43
C GLU A 131 8.31 9.35 -9.61
N GLN A 132 7.20 9.85 -9.03
CA GLN A 132 7.21 11.10 -8.28
C GLN A 132 8.45 11.05 -7.40
N PRO A 133 9.44 11.97 -7.59
CA PRO A 133 10.76 11.81 -7.00
C PRO A 133 10.55 11.52 -5.54
N TYR A 134 10.94 10.32 -5.08
CA TYR A 134 10.45 9.69 -3.85
C TYR A 134 10.29 10.75 -2.76
N VAL A 135 9.05 11.22 -2.61
CA VAL A 135 8.75 12.22 -1.60
C VAL A 135 8.64 11.41 -0.34
N GLN A 136 9.64 11.54 0.55
CA GLN A 136 9.66 10.84 1.83
C GLN A 136 8.24 10.86 2.44
N GLY A 137 7.76 9.70 2.91
CA GLY A 137 6.36 9.50 3.29
C GLY A 137 5.81 10.58 4.23
N GLU A 138 6.68 11.12 5.08
CA GLU A 138 6.39 12.23 5.98
C GLU A 138 6.05 13.55 5.25
N LEU A 139 6.81 13.93 4.23
CA LEU A 139 6.54 15.15 3.46
C LEU A 139 5.25 15.01 2.63
N ARG A 140 4.97 13.81 2.14
CA ARG A 140 3.69 13.49 1.47
C ARG A 140 2.50 13.67 2.41
N HIS A 141 2.62 13.20 3.66
CA HIS A 141 1.59 13.38 4.68
C HIS A 141 1.34 14.88 4.95
N LEU A 142 2.42 15.67 5.12
CA LEU A 142 2.31 17.11 5.34
C LEU A 142 1.64 17.85 4.16
N PHE A 143 1.95 17.49 2.92
CA PHE A 143 1.30 18.07 1.74
C PHE A 143 -0.21 17.76 1.70
N LYS A 144 -0.60 16.52 2.03
CA LYS A 144 -2.02 16.13 2.11
C LYS A 144 -2.76 16.94 3.17
N GLU A 145 -2.20 17.03 4.38
CA GLU A 145 -2.81 17.79 5.48
C GLU A 145 -2.91 19.30 5.15
N ARG A 146 -1.88 19.87 4.52
CA ARG A 146 -1.92 21.27 4.06
C ARG A 146 -3.03 21.48 3.03
N ASN A 147 -3.15 20.58 2.06
CA ASN A 147 -4.18 20.68 1.02
C ASN A 147 -5.59 20.51 1.62
N ARG A 148 -5.74 19.62 2.60
CA ARG A 148 -6.98 19.46 3.38
C ARG A 148 -7.35 20.74 4.12
N ALA A 149 -6.41 21.35 4.84
CA ALA A 149 -6.62 22.62 5.54
C ALA A 149 -7.00 23.76 4.59
N ARG A 150 -6.36 23.84 3.41
CA ARG A 150 -6.73 24.81 2.37
C ARG A 150 -8.16 24.59 1.87
N LYS A 151 -8.54 23.34 1.59
CA LYS A 151 -9.90 22.99 1.14
C LYS A 151 -10.93 23.35 2.20
N LEU A 152 -10.66 23.01 3.47
CA LEU A 152 -11.54 23.36 4.59
C LEU A 152 -11.68 24.88 4.73
N TRP A 153 -10.58 25.64 4.69
CA TRP A 153 -10.67 27.10 4.73
C TRP A 153 -11.47 27.69 3.56
N GLN A 154 -11.31 27.17 2.35
CA GLN A 154 -12.09 27.62 1.19
C GLN A 154 -13.59 27.36 1.34
N LEU A 155 -13.96 26.22 1.96
CA LEU A 155 -15.34 25.82 2.18
C LEU A 155 -15.99 26.54 3.37
N THR A 156 -15.34 26.54 4.53
CA THR A 156 -15.94 27.01 5.79
C THR A 156 -15.57 28.44 6.14
N ARG A 157 -14.51 29.00 5.52
CA ARG A 157 -13.93 30.32 5.83
C ARG A 157 -13.48 30.49 7.28
N TYR A 158 -13.40 29.42 8.07
CA TYR A 158 -12.95 29.52 9.46
C TYR A 158 -11.47 29.92 9.56
N PRO A 159 -11.12 30.91 10.42
CA PRO A 159 -9.74 31.38 10.57
C PRO A 159 -8.77 30.28 11.00
N GLN A 160 -9.23 29.32 11.82
CA GLN A 160 -8.40 28.23 12.31
C GLN A 160 -7.77 27.40 11.18
N HIS A 161 -8.54 27.06 10.14
CA HIS A 161 -8.02 26.32 8.99
C HIS A 161 -7.01 27.12 8.16
N LYS A 162 -7.15 28.45 8.12
CA LYS A 162 -6.16 29.34 7.48
C LYS A 162 -4.85 29.33 8.27
N THR A 163 -4.94 29.40 9.60
CA THR A 163 -3.78 29.28 10.50
C THR A 163 -3.09 27.93 10.34
N ASP A 164 -3.86 26.83 10.31
CA ASP A 164 -3.32 25.48 10.10
C ASP A 164 -2.63 25.34 8.75
N TYR A 165 -3.25 25.87 7.68
CA TYR A 165 -2.65 25.92 6.35
C TYR A 165 -1.29 26.63 6.35
N HIS A 166 -1.21 27.82 6.96
CA HIS A 166 0.04 28.58 7.03
C HIS A 166 1.09 27.88 7.89
N ARG A 167 0.71 27.31 9.03
CA ARG A 167 1.59 26.51 9.89
C ARG A 167 2.20 25.35 9.11
N LEU A 168 1.36 24.55 8.45
CA LEU A 168 1.80 23.39 7.66
C LEU A 168 2.67 23.82 6.47
N GLN A 169 2.33 24.92 5.80
CA GLN A 169 3.14 25.47 4.71
C GLN A 169 4.55 25.88 5.18
N SER A 170 4.66 26.48 6.37
CA SER A 170 5.96 26.85 6.97
C SER A 170 6.79 25.62 7.38
N ILE A 171 6.15 24.56 7.88
CA ILE A 171 6.83 23.29 8.20
C ILE A 171 7.36 22.64 6.91
N ILE A 172 6.53 22.56 5.87
CA ILE A 172 6.91 22.00 4.56
C ILE A 172 8.11 22.75 3.99
N ARG A 173 8.10 24.10 4.00
CA ARG A 173 9.23 24.89 3.49
C ARG A 173 10.54 24.56 4.19
N ARG A 174 10.50 24.46 5.53
CA ARG A 174 11.69 24.08 6.33
C ARG A 174 12.18 22.67 5.97
N LYS A 175 11.28 21.68 5.93
CA LYS A 175 11.66 20.30 5.60
C LYS A 175 12.23 20.17 4.19
N VAL A 176 11.57 20.78 3.20
CA VAL A 176 12.07 20.80 1.81
C VAL A 176 13.45 21.46 1.74
N PHE A 177 13.68 22.54 2.48
CA PHE A 177 15.00 23.17 2.55
C PHE A 177 16.06 22.20 3.12
N HIS A 178 15.78 21.53 4.24
CA HIS A 178 16.70 20.55 4.81
C HIS A 178 16.99 19.39 3.85
N TYR A 179 15.97 18.83 3.20
CA TYR A 179 16.17 17.74 2.22
C TYR A 179 17.06 18.16 1.05
N ARG A 180 16.95 19.41 0.59
CA ARG A 180 17.80 19.94 -0.50
C ARG A 180 19.25 20.17 -0.09
N GLN A 181 19.52 20.36 1.21
CA GLN A 181 20.88 20.55 1.72
C GLN A 181 21.58 19.22 2.05
N GLN A 182 20.81 18.14 2.20
CA GLN A 182 21.30 16.79 2.53
C GLN A 182 21.50 15.89 1.29
N ALA A 183 21.01 16.32 0.13
CA ALA A 183 21.16 15.65 -1.16
C ALA A 183 22.28 16.31 -1.97
#